data_AF-A0A376P128-F1
#
_entry.id   AF-A0A376P128-F1
#
_cell.length_a   1.000
_cell.length_b   1.000
_cell.length_c   1.000
_cell.angle_alpha   90.00
_cell.angle_beta   90.00
_cell.angle_gamma   90.00
#
_symmetry.space_group_name_H-M   'P 1'
#
loop_
_entity.id
_entity.type
_entity.pdbx_description
1 polymer ?
#
loop_
_entity_poly.entity_id
_entity_poly.type
_entity_poly.pdbx_seq_one_letter_code
_entity_poly.pdbx_strand_id
1 'polypeptide(L)'
;MVLLPQNSAHRLSHVDNESTCIVCGTLRLQHSARYFLTSLPETLFLAPVNHSVEYNWLREAIPFLQQESRSAMPGMDALCSQICATFFTLAVREWIAQVNTEKNILSLLLHPRLGAVIQQMLEMPGHAWTVESLASIAHMSRASFAQLFRDVSGTTPLAV
;
A
#
# COMPACT_ATOMS: atom_id res chain seq x y z
N MET A 1 -10.94 5.24 8.48
CA MET A 1 -9.53 5.35 8.95
C MET A 1 -8.69 5.88 7.78
N VAL A 2 -7.70 6.74 8.07
CA VAL A 2 -6.85 7.36 7.05
C VAL A 2 -5.39 6.97 7.31
N LEU A 3 -4.67 6.56 6.28
CA LEU A 3 -3.26 6.19 6.30
C LEU A 3 -2.49 7.04 5.29
N LEU A 4 -1.32 7.53 5.69
CA LEU A 4 -0.47 8.41 4.89
C LEU A 4 0.88 7.73 4.61
N PRO A 5 0.96 6.90 3.55
CA PRO A 5 2.12 6.04 3.31
C PRO A 5 3.41 6.80 3.01
N GLN A 6 3.30 8.03 2.49
CA GLN A 6 4.46 8.85 2.10
C GLN A 6 4.89 9.88 3.15
N ASN A 7 4.27 9.87 4.34
CA ASN A 7 4.53 10.84 5.41
C ASN A 7 4.41 12.32 4.94
N SER A 8 3.44 12.62 4.08
CA SER A 8 3.18 13.96 3.57
C SER A 8 2.65 14.88 4.67
N ALA A 9 3.02 16.15 4.63
CA ALA A 9 2.47 17.16 5.53
C ALA A 9 0.96 17.28 5.31
N HIS A 10 0.18 17.22 6.39
CA HIS A 10 -1.28 17.22 6.33
C HIS A 10 -1.85 17.97 7.53
N ARG A 11 -3.07 18.48 7.36
CA ARG A 11 -3.83 19.16 8.40
C ARG A 11 -5.17 18.46 8.56
N LEU A 12 -5.49 18.09 9.79
CA LEU A 12 -6.83 17.62 10.15
C LEU A 12 -7.64 18.83 10.62
N SER A 13 -8.79 19.06 9.99
CA SER A 13 -9.76 20.08 10.39
C SER A 13 -11.07 19.41 10.74
N HIS A 14 -11.65 19.80 11.88
CA HIS A 14 -12.95 19.33 12.32
C HIS A 14 -14.04 20.31 11.85
N VAL A 15 -15.14 19.79 11.31
CA VAL A 15 -16.21 20.62 10.70
C VAL A 15 -17.39 20.84 11.65
N ASP A 16 -17.64 19.91 12.57
CA ASP A 16 -18.79 19.96 13.49
C ASP A 16 -18.39 20.34 14.93
N ASN A 17 -19.35 20.32 15.86
CA ASN A 17 -19.09 20.60 17.28
C ASN A 17 -19.05 19.33 18.15
N GLU A 18 -19.10 18.15 17.53
CA GLU A 18 -18.97 16.87 18.24
C GLU A 18 -17.51 16.55 18.60
N SER A 19 -17.29 15.83 19.70
CA SER A 19 -15.95 15.43 20.10
C SER A 19 -15.42 14.31 19.19
N THR A 20 -14.40 14.59 18.39
CA THR A 20 -13.66 13.56 17.63
C THR A 20 -12.43 13.10 18.40
N CYS A 21 -12.35 11.79 18.70
CA CYS A 21 -11.14 11.18 19.25
C CYS A 21 -10.23 10.72 18.11
N ILE A 22 -8.94 11.09 18.16
CA ILE A 22 -7.94 10.71 17.16
C ILE A 22 -6.96 9.74 17.81
N VAL A 23 -6.72 8.62 17.12
CA VAL A 23 -5.60 7.71 17.42
C VAL A 23 -4.58 7.88 16.32
N CYS A 24 -3.36 8.24 16.69
CA CYS A 24 -2.24 8.39 15.76
C CYS A 24 -1.10 7.45 16.16
N GLY A 25 -0.31 7.08 15.16
CA GLY A 25 0.84 6.21 15.33
C GLY A 25 1.67 6.20 14.05
N THR A 26 2.82 5.53 14.10
CA THR A 26 3.71 5.39 12.95
C THR A 26 4.03 3.93 12.72
N LEU A 27 3.89 3.47 11.49
CA LEU A 27 4.35 2.14 11.08
C LEU A 27 5.73 2.28 10.42
N ARG A 28 6.72 1.53 10.93
CA ARG A 28 8.05 1.48 10.32
C ARG A 28 8.17 0.22 9.49
N LEU A 29 8.39 0.38 8.20
CA LEU A 29 8.67 -0.70 7.26
C LEU A 29 10.17 -0.74 6.97
N GLN A 30 10.65 -1.89 6.47
CA GLN A 30 12.03 -2.03 6.02
C GLN A 30 12.33 -1.09 4.84
N HIS A 31 13.60 -0.72 4.65
CA HIS A 31 14.00 0.18 3.56
C HIS A 31 13.63 -0.35 2.16
N SER A 32 13.59 -1.67 1.98
CA SER A 32 13.15 -2.34 0.76
C SER A 32 11.70 -2.02 0.38
N ALA A 33 10.85 -1.71 1.37
CA ALA A 33 9.44 -1.36 1.15
C ALA A 33 9.26 0.06 0.57
N ARG A 34 10.33 0.84 0.42
CA ARG A 34 10.25 2.22 -0.08
C ARG A 34 9.55 2.31 -1.44
N TYR A 35 9.91 1.43 -2.39
CA TYR A 35 9.31 1.40 -3.72
C TYR A 35 7.82 1.08 -3.68
N PHE A 36 7.44 0.16 -2.80
CA PHE A 36 6.04 -0.15 -2.55
C PHE A 36 5.30 1.07 -1.98
N LEU A 37 5.84 1.73 -0.97
CA LEU A 37 5.22 2.92 -0.36
C LEU A 37 5.07 4.08 -1.36
N THR A 38 6.03 4.29 -2.25
CA THR A 38 5.94 5.32 -3.30
C THR A 38 4.93 4.99 -4.40
N SER A 39 4.56 3.71 -4.55
CA SER A 39 3.54 3.29 -5.52
C SER A 39 2.10 3.41 -4.99
N LEU A 40 1.94 3.57 -3.67
CA LEU A 40 0.65 3.81 -3.04
C LEU A 40 0.24 5.29 -3.21
N PRO A 41 -1.07 5.59 -3.24
CA PRO A 41 -1.56 6.96 -3.26
C PRO A 41 -1.07 7.72 -2.02
N GLU A 42 -1.05 9.05 -2.09
CA GLU A 42 -0.66 9.90 -0.96
C GLU A 42 -1.52 9.65 0.29
N THR A 43 -2.77 9.21 0.08
CA THR A 43 -3.72 8.87 1.13
C THR A 43 -4.42 7.55 0.83
N LEU A 44 -4.41 6.64 1.80
CA LEU A 44 -5.21 5.43 1.81
C LEU A 44 -6.40 5.60 2.75
N PHE A 45 -7.59 5.31 2.23
CA PHE A 45 -8.82 5.32 3.01
C PHE A 45 -9.26 3.89 3.25
N LEU A 46 -9.52 3.58 4.52
CA LEU A 46 -10.20 2.35 4.92
C LEU A 46 -11.57 2.75 5.46
N ALA A 47 -12.59 2.55 4.64
CA ALA A 47 -13.98 2.92 4.90
C ALA A 47 -14.90 1.77 4.47
N PRO A 48 -14.83 0.62 5.18
CA PRO A 48 -15.58 -0.56 4.79
C PRO A 48 -17.08 -0.32 4.89
N VAL A 49 -17.83 -1.06 4.07
CA VAL A 49 -19.30 -1.00 4.02
C VAL A 49 -19.88 -1.27 5.42
N ASN A 50 -20.87 -0.48 5.83
CA ASN A 50 -21.54 -0.64 7.11
C ASN A 50 -21.97 -2.09 7.33
N HIS A 51 -21.70 -2.61 8.54
CA HIS A 51 -22.01 -3.98 8.97
C HIS A 51 -21.24 -5.11 8.26
N SER A 52 -20.26 -4.81 7.40
CA SER A 52 -19.31 -5.82 6.92
C SER A 52 -18.46 -6.41 8.06
N VAL A 53 -17.82 -7.56 7.81
CA VAL A 53 -16.92 -8.19 8.78
C VAL A 53 -15.76 -7.25 9.14
N GLU A 54 -15.16 -6.60 8.12
CA GLU A 54 -14.09 -5.63 8.29
C GLU A 54 -14.55 -4.39 9.09
N TYR A 55 -15.76 -3.89 8.84
CA TYR A 55 -16.34 -2.78 9.60
C TYR A 55 -16.51 -3.12 11.08
N ASN A 56 -17.10 -4.28 11.38
CA ASN A 56 -17.31 -4.72 12.76
C ASN A 56 -15.97 -4.96 13.47
N TRP A 57 -15.00 -5.55 12.77
CA TRP A 57 -13.66 -5.74 13.33
C TRP A 57 -12.96 -4.41 13.64
N LEU A 58 -12.98 -3.42 12.72
CA LEU A 58 -12.40 -2.10 12.96
C LEU A 58 -13.05 -1.37 14.14
N ARG A 59 -14.38 -1.48 14.26
CA ARG A 59 -15.16 -0.87 15.34
C ARG A 59 -14.70 -1.37 16.71
N GLU A 60 -14.31 -2.63 16.83
CA GLU A 60 -13.81 -3.21 18.09
C GLU A 60 -12.29 -3.04 18.26
N ALA A 61 -11.53 -3.13 17.16
CA ALA A 61 -10.07 -3.06 17.19
C ALA A 61 -9.55 -1.66 17.56
N ILE A 62 -10.24 -0.58 17.15
CA ILE A 62 -9.81 0.79 17.47
C ILE A 62 -9.91 1.07 18.98
N PRO A 63 -11.04 0.84 19.67
CA PRO A 63 -11.12 0.99 21.12
C PRO A 63 -10.13 0.11 21.87
N PHE A 64 -9.93 -1.13 21.40
CA PHE A 64 -8.95 -2.04 21.98
C PHE A 64 -7.52 -1.50 21.87
N LEU A 65 -7.13 -1.00 20.69
CA LEU A 65 -5.83 -0.34 20.48
C LEU A 65 -5.67 0.92 21.36
N GLN A 66 -6.74 1.71 21.53
CA GLN A 66 -6.73 2.87 22.43
C GLN A 66 -6.51 2.49 23.89
N GLN A 67 -7.14 1.40 24.34
CA GLN A 67 -6.97 0.91 25.69
C GLN A 67 -5.56 0.33 25.90
N GLU A 68 -5.10 -0.50 24.96
CA GLU A 68 -3.80 -1.15 25.03
C GLU A 68 -2.67 -0.13 25.04
N SER A 69 -2.72 0.88 24.15
CA SER A 69 -1.71 1.96 24.09
C SER A 69 -1.65 2.84 25.34
N ARG A 70 -2.67 2.81 26.20
CA ARG A 70 -2.68 3.48 27.51
C ARG A 70 -2.29 2.54 28.65
N SER A 71 -2.28 1.24 28.41
CA SER A 71 -1.85 0.24 29.37
C SER A 71 -0.31 0.25 29.48
N ALA A 72 0.25 -0.14 30.62
CA ALA A 72 1.70 -0.36 30.75
C ALA A 72 2.03 -1.86 30.82
N MET A 73 1.21 -2.70 30.17
CA MET A 73 1.37 -4.15 30.26
C MET A 73 2.54 -4.65 29.39
N PRO A 74 3.28 -5.68 29.84
CA PRO A 74 4.26 -6.34 28.99
C PRO A 74 3.63 -6.83 27.68
N GLY A 75 4.25 -6.50 26.55
CA GLY A 75 3.78 -6.92 25.22
C GLY A 75 2.88 -5.90 24.50
N MET A 76 2.50 -4.79 25.16
CA MET A 76 1.72 -3.71 24.56
C MET A 76 2.24 -3.30 23.18
N ASP A 77 3.53 -3.00 23.06
CA ASP A 77 4.11 -2.53 21.80
C ASP A 77 3.98 -3.54 20.65
N ALA A 78 4.13 -4.83 20.97
CA ALA A 78 4.00 -5.91 19.99
C ALA A 78 2.55 -6.03 19.52
N LEU A 79 1.60 -5.98 20.46
CA LEU A 79 0.17 -6.06 20.17
C LEU A 79 -0.30 -4.86 19.34
N CYS A 80 0.07 -3.64 19.75
CA CYS A 80 -0.21 -2.42 19.00
C CYS A 80 0.38 -2.48 17.58
N SER A 81 1.62 -2.99 17.44
CA SER A 81 2.27 -3.15 16.14
C SER A 81 1.54 -4.12 15.22
N GLN A 82 1.04 -5.25 15.76
CA GLN A 82 0.28 -6.24 14.99
C GLN A 82 -1.06 -5.69 14.51
N ILE A 83 -1.78 -4.94 15.35
CA ILE A 83 -3.04 -4.28 14.95
C ILE A 83 -2.77 -3.22 13.88
N CYS A 84 -1.77 -2.36 14.07
CA CYS A 84 -1.38 -1.36 13.08
C CYS A 84 -0.98 -1.99 11.73
N ALA A 85 -0.26 -3.11 11.75
CA ALA A 85 0.07 -3.85 10.53
C ALA A 85 -1.18 -4.43 9.85
N THR A 86 -2.16 -4.89 10.64
CA THR A 86 -3.45 -5.38 10.12
C THR A 86 -4.24 -4.24 9.47
N PHE A 87 -4.33 -3.08 10.12
CA PHE A 87 -4.94 -1.86 9.57
C PHE A 87 -4.31 -1.44 8.24
N PHE A 88 -2.98 -1.42 8.17
CA PHE A 88 -2.26 -1.11 6.93
C PHE A 88 -2.58 -2.12 5.82
N THR A 89 -2.57 -3.40 6.15
CA THR A 89 -2.87 -4.48 5.18
C THR A 89 -4.28 -4.37 4.64
N LEU A 90 -5.28 -4.09 5.50
CA LEU A 90 -6.66 -3.89 5.08
C LEU A 90 -6.82 -2.67 4.16
N ALA A 91 -6.16 -1.55 4.49
CA ALA A 91 -6.22 -0.35 3.66
C ALA A 91 -5.59 -0.56 2.29
N VAL A 92 -4.44 -1.26 2.22
CA VAL A 92 -3.82 -1.66 0.95
C VAL A 92 -4.74 -2.60 0.17
N ARG A 93 -5.33 -3.60 0.83
CA ARG A 93 -6.25 -4.57 0.20
C ARG A 93 -7.47 -3.88 -0.41
N GLU A 94 -8.07 -2.94 0.32
CA GLU A 94 -9.22 -2.19 -0.16
C GLU A 94 -8.86 -1.27 -1.32
N TRP A 95 -7.70 -0.61 -1.25
CA TRP A 95 -7.19 0.18 -2.36
C TRP A 95 -6.93 -0.68 -3.61
N ILE A 96 -6.29 -1.85 -3.48
CA ILE A 96 -6.07 -2.78 -4.62
C ILE A 96 -7.40 -3.20 -5.24
N ALA A 97 -8.42 -3.48 -4.42
CA ALA A 97 -9.74 -3.86 -4.91
C ALA A 97 -10.43 -2.74 -5.72
N GLN A 98 -10.21 -1.48 -5.33
CA GLN A 98 -10.71 -0.30 -6.05
C GLN A 98 -9.88 0.03 -7.29
N VAL A 99 -8.58 -0.26 -7.27
CA VAL A 99 -7.60 0.03 -8.33
C VAL A 99 -7.75 -0.79 -9.59
N ASN A 100 -8.53 -1.88 -9.56
CA ASN A 100 -8.72 -2.72 -10.75
C ASN A 100 -9.32 -1.96 -11.96
N THR A 101 -9.68 -0.68 -11.79
CA THR A 101 -10.10 0.26 -12.83
C THR A 101 -9.04 1.27 -13.32
N GLU A 102 -7.87 1.42 -12.69
CA GLU A 102 -6.86 2.44 -13.06
C GLU A 102 -5.46 1.87 -13.37
N LYS A 103 -4.76 2.45 -14.36
CA LYS A 103 -3.39 2.07 -14.76
C LYS A 103 -2.39 2.56 -13.72
N ASN A 104 -1.76 1.66 -12.96
CA ASN A 104 -0.75 2.04 -11.97
C ASN A 104 0.38 1.01 -11.84
N ILE A 105 1.42 1.37 -11.07
CA ILE A 105 2.60 0.52 -10.87
C ILE A 105 2.26 -0.78 -10.13
N LEU A 106 1.31 -0.77 -9.21
CA LEU A 106 0.90 -2.00 -8.50
C LEU A 106 0.14 -2.96 -9.42
N SER A 107 -0.54 -2.47 -10.45
CA SER A 107 -1.10 -3.28 -11.53
C SER A 107 0.00 -4.04 -12.29
N LEU A 108 1.23 -3.51 -12.39
CA LEU A 108 2.35 -4.27 -12.97
C LEU A 108 2.76 -5.43 -12.07
N LEU A 109 2.85 -5.23 -10.75
CA LEU A 109 3.17 -6.27 -9.78
C LEU A 109 2.12 -7.39 -9.76
N LEU A 110 0.84 -7.02 -9.91
CA LEU A 110 -0.28 -7.97 -9.92
C LEU A 110 -0.50 -8.64 -11.28
N HIS A 111 0.12 -8.15 -12.36
CA HIS A 111 -0.08 -8.69 -13.69
C HIS A 111 0.68 -10.02 -13.88
N PRO A 112 0.06 -11.10 -14.41
CA PRO A 112 0.66 -12.44 -14.47
C PRO A 112 2.01 -12.52 -15.18
N ARG A 113 2.22 -11.68 -16.20
CA ARG A 113 3.48 -11.63 -16.98
C ARG A 113 4.46 -10.54 -16.55
N LEU A 114 3.97 -9.45 -15.95
CA LEU A 114 4.82 -8.31 -15.60
C LEU A 114 5.24 -8.36 -14.13
N GLY A 115 4.49 -9.05 -13.27
CA GLY A 115 4.80 -9.19 -11.86
C GLY A 115 6.17 -9.79 -11.62
N ALA A 116 6.52 -10.86 -12.34
CA ALA A 116 7.84 -11.48 -12.26
C ALA A 116 8.98 -10.53 -12.70
N VAL A 117 8.72 -9.69 -13.71
CA VAL A 117 9.67 -8.67 -14.18
C VAL A 117 9.88 -7.61 -13.11
N ILE A 118 8.80 -7.08 -12.53
CA ILE A 118 8.90 -6.07 -11.48
C ILE A 118 9.54 -6.64 -10.22
N GLN A 119 9.24 -7.88 -9.84
CA GLN A 119 9.89 -8.54 -8.72
C GLN A 119 11.41 -8.62 -8.93
N GLN A 120 11.87 -9.00 -10.13
CA GLN A 120 13.30 -9.01 -10.46
C GLN A 120 13.93 -7.61 -10.40
N MET A 121 13.23 -6.58 -10.89
CA MET A 121 13.70 -5.19 -10.77
C MET A 121 13.83 -4.75 -9.32
N LEU A 122 12.88 -5.14 -8.45
CA LEU A 122 12.90 -4.85 -7.01
C LEU A 122 13.99 -5.64 -6.26
N GLU A 123 14.31 -6.85 -6.70
CA GLU A 123 15.40 -7.66 -6.13
C GLU A 123 16.79 -7.13 -6.50
N MET A 124 16.94 -6.54 -7.70
CA MET A 124 18.21 -5.98 -8.19
C MET A 124 18.07 -4.55 -8.72
N PRO A 125 17.81 -3.56 -7.85
CA PRO A 125 17.57 -2.18 -8.26
C PRO A 125 18.81 -1.50 -8.86
N GLY A 126 20.02 -2.00 -8.57
CA GLY A 126 21.27 -1.48 -9.13
C GLY A 126 21.67 -2.08 -10.48
N HIS A 127 20.90 -3.02 -11.02
CA HIS A 127 21.20 -3.63 -12.32
C HIS A 127 20.84 -2.67 -13.46
N ALA A 128 21.66 -2.65 -14.51
CA ALA A 128 21.44 -1.81 -15.69
C ALA A 128 20.35 -2.40 -16.59
N TRP A 129 19.10 -2.35 -16.11
CA TRP A 129 17.95 -2.88 -16.81
C TRP A 129 17.76 -2.22 -18.18
N THR A 130 17.55 -3.05 -19.20
CA THR A 130 17.16 -2.60 -20.53
C THR A 130 15.77 -3.13 -20.85
N VAL A 131 15.06 -2.48 -21.77
CA VAL A 131 13.77 -3.00 -22.26
C VAL A 131 13.91 -4.42 -22.82
N GLU A 132 15.08 -4.77 -23.36
CA GLU A 132 15.37 -6.09 -23.89
C GLU A 132 15.54 -7.15 -22.81
N SER A 133 16.31 -6.86 -21.75
CA SER A 133 16.46 -7.78 -20.62
C SER A 133 15.13 -8.01 -19.90
N LEU A 134 14.31 -6.96 -19.74
CA LEU A 134 13.00 -7.06 -19.12
C LEU A 134 11.99 -7.85 -19.98
N ALA A 135 12.00 -7.62 -21.30
CA ALA A 135 11.18 -8.37 -22.24
C ALA A 135 11.55 -9.86 -22.28
N SER A 136 12.85 -10.17 -22.13
CA SER A 136 13.34 -11.55 -22.04
C SER A 136 12.79 -12.28 -20.82
N ILE A 137 12.76 -11.63 -19.65
CA ILE A 137 12.15 -12.18 -18.42
C ILE A 137 10.65 -12.44 -18.63
N ALA A 138 9.94 -11.55 -19.33
CA ALA A 138 8.52 -11.73 -19.64
C ALA A 138 8.24 -12.75 -20.76
N HIS A 139 9.27 -13.33 -21.39
CA HIS A 139 9.17 -14.15 -22.61
C HIS A 139 8.41 -13.44 -23.75
N MET A 140 8.71 -12.17 -23.97
CA MET A 140 8.04 -11.31 -24.95
C MET A 140 9.06 -10.64 -25.89
N SER A 141 8.60 -10.24 -27.07
CA SER A 141 9.38 -9.32 -27.91
C SER A 141 9.51 -7.94 -27.23
N ARG A 142 10.57 -7.20 -27.55
CA ARG A 142 10.77 -5.82 -27.04
C ARG A 142 9.56 -4.91 -27.28
N ALA A 143 8.98 -4.98 -28.48
CA ALA A 143 7.84 -4.15 -28.86
C ALA A 143 6.57 -4.54 -28.09
N SER A 144 6.27 -5.85 -28.02
CA SER A 144 5.10 -6.36 -27.29
C SER A 144 5.19 -6.07 -25.80
N PHE A 145 6.37 -6.21 -25.21
CA PHE A 145 6.62 -5.90 -23.80
C PHE A 145 6.41 -4.42 -23.50
N ALA A 146 7.03 -3.52 -24.28
CA ALA A 146 6.89 -2.09 -24.07
C ALA A 146 5.44 -1.61 -24.24
N GLN A 147 4.68 -2.22 -25.14
CA GLN A 147 3.27 -1.93 -25.32
C GLN A 147 2.44 -2.40 -24.12
N LEU A 148 2.59 -3.67 -23.72
CA LEU A 148 1.88 -4.21 -22.56
C LEU A 148 2.20 -3.42 -21.27
N PHE A 149 3.46 -3.04 -21.07
CA PHE A 149 3.87 -2.26 -19.91
C PHE A 149 3.17 -0.90 -19.86
N ARG A 150 3.09 -0.18 -20.99
CA ARG A 150 2.35 1.08 -21.11
C ARG A 150 0.85 0.89 -20.90
N ASP A 151 0.29 -0.20 -21.42
CA ASP A 151 -1.13 -0.48 -21.31
C ASP A 151 -1.54 -0.76 -19.86
N VAL A 152 -0.68 -1.43 -19.07
CA VAL A 152 -0.93 -1.76 -17.67
C VAL A 152 -0.58 -0.62 -16.70
N SER A 153 0.52 0.10 -16.93
CA SER A 153 1.04 1.11 -15.96
C SER A 153 0.85 2.56 -16.36
N GLY A 154 0.52 2.85 -17.62
CA GLY A 154 0.50 4.21 -18.15
C GLY A 154 1.88 4.84 -18.36
N THR A 155 2.98 4.14 -18.07
CA THR A 155 4.36 4.66 -18.16
C THR A 155 5.26 3.73 -18.98
N THR A 156 6.55 4.06 -19.12
CA THR A 156 7.53 3.21 -19.82
C THR A 156 8.45 2.47 -18.84
N PRO A 157 9.00 1.30 -19.22
CA PRO A 157 9.81 0.48 -18.32
C PRO A 157 11.05 1.16 -17.72
N LEU A 158 11.56 2.21 -18.37
CA LEU A 158 12.77 2.94 -17.94
C LEU A 158 12.44 4.25 -17.21
N ALA A 159 11.15 4.60 -17.12
CA ALA A 159 10.67 5.75 -16.36
C ALA A 159 10.24 5.38 -14.93
N VAL A 160 10.23 4.08 -14.62
CA VAL A 160 9.94 3.46 -13.31
C VAL A 160 11.24 3.02 -12.68
#